data_AF-A0A558F395-F1
#
_entry.id   AF-A0A558F395-F1
#
_cell.length_a   1.000
_cell.length_b   1.000
_cell.length_c   1.000
_cell.angle_alpha   90.00
_cell.angle_beta   90.00
_cell.angle_gamma   90.00
#
_symmetry.space_group_name_H-M   'P 1'
#
loop_
_entity.id
_entity.type
_entity.pdbx_description
1 polymer ?
#
loop_
_entity_poly.entity_id
_entity_poly.type
_entity_poly.pdbx_seq_one_letter_code
_entity_poly.pdbx_strand_id
1 'polypeptide(L)'
;MTDFQEFDARLEDWNALRATTPFSGLLVGNGASRAVWDDFGYDSLFENARTVEEKPLSQSELSVFDAMQTRSFEQVLSALKTTSRVNKALAVSSAAPRNRYYAIKEALINTVHAVHIPWRLVQASSLAAINQELSTYPTVFTTNYDLLNYWAIQHQADAISDLFHGTEPSFDLSASTADKTRLLYLHGGLHLVRNQDGTARKLTSTEGTLLGSFAINNTIKTLDDVPLFVSEGSSEDKLKTIRSSDYLSFCYDQLLKQSNALCIFGHSLGKQDAHIVHALRQAKPKTVAVSIYPRSAAFIQSQKRHYAKVFEGTGVDLRFFDSKSHALGSPKLSVPVEV
;
A
#
# COMPACT_ATOMS: atom_id res chain seq x y z
N MET A 1 -36.33 -3.95 11.22
CA MET A 1 -36.54 -4.49 9.87
C MET A 1 -36.02 -3.44 8.91
N THR A 2 -34.75 -3.48 8.57
CA THR A 2 -34.19 -2.64 7.51
C THR A 2 -34.47 -3.37 6.20
N ASP A 3 -35.24 -2.72 5.34
CA ASP A 3 -35.59 -3.22 4.00
C ASP A 3 -34.33 -3.72 3.29
N PHE A 4 -34.44 -4.89 2.66
CA PHE A 4 -33.43 -5.36 1.72
C PHE A 4 -33.37 -4.35 0.58
N GLN A 5 -32.45 -3.40 0.65
CA GLN A 5 -32.15 -2.53 -0.48
C GLN A 5 -31.73 -3.45 -1.64
N GLU A 6 -32.62 -3.64 -2.61
CA GLU A 6 -32.35 -4.47 -3.77
C GLU A 6 -31.35 -3.73 -4.65
N PHE A 7 -30.10 -4.21 -4.64
CA PHE A 7 -29.09 -3.71 -5.53
C PHE A 7 -29.26 -4.37 -6.90
N ASP A 8 -29.32 -3.55 -7.95
CA ASP A 8 -29.20 -4.05 -9.32
C ASP A 8 -27.75 -4.45 -9.63
N ALA A 9 -27.56 -5.20 -10.72
CA ALA A 9 -26.25 -5.61 -11.22
C ALA A 9 -25.60 -4.60 -12.18
N ARG A 10 -26.18 -3.40 -12.38
CA ARG A 10 -25.64 -2.41 -13.32
C ARG A 10 -24.47 -1.66 -12.69
N LEU A 11 -23.43 -1.41 -13.48
CA LEU A 11 -22.31 -0.58 -13.09
C LEU A 11 -22.26 0.61 -14.03
N GLU A 12 -21.94 1.78 -13.50
CA GLU A 12 -21.71 2.98 -14.30
C GLU A 12 -20.40 2.88 -15.08
N ASP A 13 -20.28 3.66 -16.16
CA ASP A 13 -19.02 3.87 -16.84
C ASP A 13 -18.21 4.97 -16.13
N TRP A 14 -16.95 4.69 -15.80
CA TRP A 14 -16.08 5.62 -15.09
C TRP A 14 -15.90 6.94 -15.85
N ASN A 15 -15.75 6.89 -17.16
CA ASN A 15 -15.48 8.08 -17.98
C ASN A 15 -16.71 9.00 -18.03
N ALA A 16 -17.90 8.42 -18.11
CA ALA A 16 -19.15 9.17 -17.98
C ALA A 16 -19.31 9.78 -16.57
N LEU A 17 -18.97 9.03 -15.52
CA LEU A 17 -19.09 9.48 -14.12
C LEU A 17 -18.14 10.65 -13.82
N ARG A 18 -16.85 10.52 -14.15
CA ARG A 18 -15.84 11.57 -13.90
C ARG A 18 -16.07 12.85 -14.73
N ALA A 19 -16.78 12.74 -15.86
CA ALA A 19 -17.12 13.91 -16.68
C ALA A 19 -18.17 14.83 -16.02
N THR A 20 -19.00 14.27 -15.13
CA THR A 20 -20.07 15.02 -14.45
C THR A 20 -19.75 15.36 -12.99
N THR A 21 -18.81 14.62 -12.37
CA THR A 21 -18.42 14.80 -10.97
C THR A 21 -16.90 14.99 -10.86
N PRO A 22 -16.42 16.14 -10.37
CA PRO A 22 -14.98 16.37 -10.20
C PRO A 22 -14.46 15.62 -8.98
N PHE A 23 -13.77 14.49 -9.20
CA PHE A 23 -13.14 13.70 -8.14
C PHE A 23 -11.83 14.35 -7.69
N SER A 24 -11.84 14.87 -6.48
CA SER A 24 -10.67 15.53 -5.87
C SER A 24 -9.64 14.55 -5.29
N GLY A 25 -10.01 13.28 -5.18
CA GLY A 25 -9.05 12.27 -4.76
C GLY A 25 -9.37 10.86 -5.22
N LEU A 26 -8.36 10.02 -5.12
CA LEU A 26 -8.37 8.61 -5.49
C LEU A 26 -7.76 7.79 -4.34
N LEU A 27 -8.43 6.74 -3.88
CA LEU A 27 -7.88 5.73 -2.98
C LEU A 27 -7.60 4.45 -3.77
N VAL A 28 -6.33 4.11 -3.90
CA VAL A 28 -5.85 2.93 -4.62
C VAL A 28 -5.61 1.79 -3.63
N GLY A 29 -6.26 0.66 -3.87
CA GLY A 29 -6.05 -0.61 -3.17
C GLY A 29 -5.39 -1.66 -4.06
N ASN A 30 -5.09 -2.83 -3.46
CA ASN A 30 -4.32 -3.90 -4.10
C ASN A 30 -4.92 -4.37 -5.43
N GLY A 31 -6.23 -4.18 -5.63
CA GLY A 31 -6.90 -4.46 -6.90
C GLY A 31 -6.32 -3.70 -8.10
N ALA A 32 -5.68 -2.55 -7.90
CA ALA A 32 -4.96 -1.84 -8.98
C ALA A 32 -3.71 -2.59 -9.43
N SER A 33 -2.89 -3.05 -8.49
CA SER A 33 -1.69 -3.82 -8.79
C SER A 33 -2.04 -5.19 -9.34
N ARG A 34 -3.12 -5.80 -8.85
CA ARG A 34 -3.69 -7.03 -9.41
C ARG A 34 -4.22 -6.89 -10.84
N ALA A 35 -4.66 -5.70 -11.23
CA ALA A 35 -5.06 -5.46 -12.62
C ALA A 35 -3.87 -5.53 -13.59
N VAL A 36 -2.66 -5.25 -13.09
CA VAL A 36 -1.40 -5.39 -13.83
C VAL A 36 -0.83 -6.81 -13.70
N TRP A 37 -0.83 -7.37 -12.50
CA TRP A 37 -0.18 -8.64 -12.18
C TRP A 37 -1.02 -9.48 -11.21
N ASP A 38 -1.64 -10.56 -11.69
CA ASP A 38 -2.63 -11.31 -10.91
C ASP A 38 -2.02 -12.01 -9.67
N ASP A 39 -0.75 -12.43 -9.71
CA ASP A 39 -0.07 -13.08 -8.57
C ASP A 39 0.11 -12.14 -7.37
N PHE A 40 -0.10 -10.82 -7.53
CA PHE A 40 -0.20 -9.90 -6.40
C PHE A 40 -1.49 -10.12 -5.58
N GLY A 41 -2.36 -11.04 -6.00
CA GLY A 41 -3.61 -11.44 -5.33
C GLY A 41 -3.46 -12.46 -4.21
N TYR A 42 -2.35 -12.47 -3.46
CA TYR A 42 -2.14 -13.35 -2.32
C TYR A 42 -2.93 -12.91 -1.08
N ASP A 43 -3.23 -13.87 -0.21
CA ASP A 43 -3.97 -13.62 1.04
C ASP A 43 -3.06 -13.12 2.17
N SER A 44 -1.84 -13.68 2.28
CA SER A 44 -0.88 -13.33 3.33
C SER A 44 0.57 -13.47 2.85
N LEU A 45 1.29 -12.35 2.90
CA LEU A 45 2.74 -12.26 2.83
C LEU A 45 3.45 -13.06 3.93
N PHE A 46 2.93 -13.09 5.16
CA PHE A 46 3.49 -13.88 6.25
C PHE A 46 3.41 -15.37 5.95
N GLU A 47 2.24 -15.85 5.52
CA GLU A 47 2.08 -17.26 5.13
C GLU A 47 2.94 -17.62 3.92
N ASN A 48 2.99 -16.74 2.91
CA ASN A 48 3.89 -16.95 1.77
C ASN A 48 5.37 -16.99 2.19
N ALA A 49 5.78 -16.18 3.17
CA ALA A 49 7.16 -16.19 3.69
C ALA A 49 7.52 -17.46 4.46
N ARG A 50 6.53 -18.23 4.93
CA ARG A 50 6.75 -19.56 5.53
C ARG A 50 7.07 -20.62 4.49
N THR A 51 6.67 -20.41 3.24
CA THR A 51 6.73 -21.42 2.18
C THR A 51 7.47 -20.95 0.93
N VAL A 52 8.04 -19.74 0.93
CA VAL A 52 8.84 -19.23 -0.18
C VAL A 52 10.01 -20.17 -0.45
N GLU A 53 10.29 -20.44 -1.74
CA GLU A 53 11.29 -21.43 -2.14
C GLU A 53 12.68 -21.09 -1.61
N GLU A 54 13.07 -19.83 -1.72
CA GLU A 54 14.35 -19.34 -1.27
C GLU A 54 14.26 -18.80 0.17
N LYS A 55 14.87 -19.54 1.10
CA LYS A 55 15.10 -19.11 2.49
C LYS A 55 13.80 -18.70 3.22
N PRO A 56 12.85 -19.63 3.39
CA PRO A 56 11.64 -19.36 4.15
C PRO A 56 11.90 -19.10 5.63
N LEU A 57 10.92 -18.52 6.31
CA LEU A 57 10.94 -18.36 7.77
C LEU A 57 11.09 -19.73 8.46
N SER A 58 12.15 -19.92 9.24
CA SER A 58 12.33 -21.14 10.05
C SER A 58 11.56 -21.03 11.37
N GLN A 59 11.44 -22.15 12.09
CA GLN A 59 10.82 -22.18 13.42
C GLN A 59 11.42 -21.15 14.39
N SER A 60 12.70 -20.83 14.24
CA SER A 60 13.37 -19.85 15.10
C SER A 60 12.96 -18.41 14.82
N GLU A 61 12.65 -18.05 13.57
CA GLU A 61 12.07 -16.76 13.23
C GLU A 61 10.59 -16.71 13.62
N LEU A 62 9.83 -17.77 13.36
CA LEU A 62 8.41 -17.88 13.73
C LEU A 62 8.20 -17.68 15.24
N SER A 63 9.10 -18.23 16.06
CA SER A 63 9.06 -18.06 17.52
C SER A 63 9.15 -16.59 17.95
N VAL A 64 9.81 -15.73 17.16
CA VAL A 64 9.87 -14.28 17.44
C VAL A 64 8.53 -13.61 17.14
N PHE A 65 7.90 -13.93 16.00
CA PHE A 65 6.57 -13.44 15.66
C PHE A 65 5.52 -13.85 16.69
N ASP A 66 5.57 -15.10 17.16
CA ASP A 66 4.66 -15.62 18.17
C ASP A 66 4.89 -14.98 19.54
N ALA A 67 6.15 -14.81 19.97
CA ALA A 67 6.48 -14.11 21.20
C ALA A 67 6.00 -12.64 21.20
N MET A 68 6.01 -12.00 20.04
CA MET A 68 5.51 -10.63 19.85
C MET A 68 4.01 -10.55 19.54
N GLN A 69 3.33 -11.70 19.41
CA GLN A 69 1.91 -11.79 19.06
C GLN A 69 1.53 -10.97 17.83
N THR A 70 2.40 -10.96 16.81
CA THR A 70 2.21 -10.18 15.60
C THR A 70 2.58 -10.98 14.37
N ARG A 71 2.07 -10.54 13.21
CA ARG A 71 2.48 -10.99 11.86
C ARG A 71 3.12 -9.87 11.05
N SER A 72 3.28 -8.69 11.67
CA SER A 72 3.92 -7.54 11.04
C SER A 72 5.44 -7.70 11.00
N PHE A 73 5.99 -7.79 9.80
CA PHE A 73 7.44 -7.79 9.58
C PHE A 73 8.09 -6.52 10.15
N GLU A 74 7.48 -5.35 9.95
CA GLU A 74 8.03 -4.08 10.43
C GLU A 74 8.19 -4.06 11.96
N GLN A 75 7.18 -4.53 12.69
CA GLN A 75 7.23 -4.58 14.16
C GLN A 75 8.34 -5.51 14.64
N VAL A 76 8.44 -6.71 14.08
CA VAL A 76 9.46 -7.70 14.46
C VAL A 76 10.87 -7.23 14.11
N LEU A 77 11.08 -6.72 12.89
CA LEU A 77 12.37 -6.19 12.46
C LEU A 77 12.80 -5.00 13.32
N SER A 78 11.87 -4.10 13.65
CA SER A 78 12.13 -2.96 14.54
C SER A 78 12.50 -3.41 15.96
N ALA A 79 11.81 -4.41 16.51
CA ALA A 79 12.11 -4.94 17.84
C ALA A 79 13.48 -5.63 17.90
N LEU A 80 13.82 -6.45 16.90
CA LEU A 80 15.13 -7.10 16.80
C LEU A 80 16.26 -6.10 16.62
N LYS A 81 16.01 -5.01 15.87
CA LYS A 81 16.94 -3.90 15.72
C LYS A 81 17.20 -3.20 17.05
N THR A 82 16.15 -2.81 17.77
CA THR A 82 16.27 -2.19 19.10
C THR A 82 16.99 -3.12 20.08
N THR A 83 16.62 -4.40 20.10
CA THR A 83 17.25 -5.42 20.95
C THR A 83 18.75 -5.54 20.67
N SER A 84 19.15 -5.57 19.39
CA SER A 84 20.56 -5.64 19.00
C SER A 84 21.37 -4.43 19.51
N ARG A 85 20.77 -3.23 19.50
CA ARG A 85 21.40 -2.01 20.01
C ARG A 85 21.54 -2.02 21.53
N VAL A 86 20.49 -2.43 22.24
CA VAL A 86 20.50 -2.54 23.71
C VAL A 86 21.52 -3.58 24.16
N ASN A 87 21.57 -4.75 23.52
CA ASN A 87 22.58 -5.76 23.81
C ASN A 87 24.01 -5.22 23.63
N LYS A 88 24.26 -4.47 22.55
CA LYS A 88 25.54 -3.81 22.32
C LYS A 88 25.88 -2.81 23.43
N ALA A 89 24.92 -1.99 23.85
CA ALA A 89 25.13 -0.99 24.92
C ALA A 89 25.38 -1.61 26.29
N LEU A 90 24.74 -2.74 26.58
CA LEU A 90 24.89 -3.50 27.83
C LEU A 90 26.04 -4.51 27.80
N ALA A 91 26.84 -4.56 26.73
CA ALA A 91 27.88 -5.55 26.49
C ALA A 91 27.39 -7.01 26.58
N VAL A 92 26.12 -7.27 26.26
CA VAL A 92 25.55 -8.61 26.15
C VAL A 92 26.02 -9.23 24.83
N SER A 93 26.89 -10.23 24.91
CA SER A 93 27.41 -10.95 23.75
C SER A 93 26.38 -11.92 23.20
N SER A 94 25.55 -11.45 22.26
CA SER A 94 24.62 -12.31 21.52
C SER A 94 24.41 -11.81 20.10
N ALA A 95 24.74 -12.65 19.12
CA ALA A 95 24.46 -12.40 17.72
C ALA A 95 23.03 -12.81 17.32
N ALA A 96 22.29 -13.47 18.21
CA ALA A 96 20.99 -14.07 17.86
C ALA A 96 19.97 -13.05 17.33
N PRO A 97 19.73 -11.89 17.98
CA PRO A 97 18.76 -10.91 17.46
C PRO A 97 19.14 -10.38 16.07
N ARG A 98 20.43 -10.17 15.83
CA ARG A 98 20.96 -9.72 14.54
C ARG A 98 20.79 -10.78 13.46
N ASN A 99 21.10 -12.05 13.77
CA ASN A 99 20.94 -13.15 12.81
C ASN A 99 19.46 -13.35 12.44
N ARG A 100 18.55 -13.29 13.42
CA ARG A 100 17.10 -13.36 13.16
C ARG A 100 16.60 -12.18 12.34
N TYR A 101 17.12 -10.98 12.60
CA TYR A 101 16.78 -9.80 11.81
C TYR A 101 17.05 -10.02 10.33
N TYR A 102 18.25 -10.51 9.98
CA TYR A 102 18.61 -10.77 8.59
C TYR A 102 17.81 -11.92 7.98
N ALA A 103 17.59 -13.02 8.71
CA ALA A 103 16.79 -14.13 8.21
C ALA A 103 15.34 -13.71 7.89
N ILE A 104 14.70 -12.94 8.78
CA ILE A 104 13.34 -12.42 8.56
C ILE A 104 13.31 -11.43 7.41
N LYS A 105 14.30 -10.54 7.33
CA LYS A 105 14.42 -9.55 6.25
C LYS A 105 14.60 -10.24 4.89
N GLU A 106 15.43 -11.27 4.83
CA GLU A 106 15.67 -12.04 3.61
C GLU A 106 14.43 -12.81 3.16
N ALA A 107 13.76 -13.51 4.08
CA ALA A 107 12.49 -14.18 3.78
C ALA A 107 11.43 -13.20 3.25
N LEU A 108 11.32 -12.01 3.87
CA LEU A 108 10.42 -10.95 3.40
C LEU A 108 10.72 -10.54 1.95
N ILE A 109 11.99 -10.25 1.64
CA ILE A 109 12.38 -9.80 0.29
C ILE A 109 12.09 -10.88 -0.75
N ASN A 110 12.45 -12.13 -0.46
CA ASN A 110 12.21 -13.25 -1.37
C ASN A 110 10.71 -13.46 -1.60
N THR A 111 9.90 -13.29 -0.55
CA THR A 111 8.45 -13.37 -0.68
C THR A 111 7.89 -12.26 -1.55
N VAL A 112 8.36 -11.02 -1.35
CA VAL A 112 7.98 -9.89 -2.18
C VAL A 112 8.38 -10.11 -3.64
N HIS A 113 9.59 -10.64 -3.90
CA HIS A 113 10.01 -11.03 -5.25
C HIS A 113 9.07 -12.05 -5.89
N ALA A 114 8.61 -13.03 -5.11
CA ALA A 114 7.74 -14.10 -5.62
C ALA A 114 6.34 -13.62 -6.01
N VAL A 115 5.80 -12.60 -5.34
CA VAL A 115 4.42 -12.12 -5.56
C VAL A 115 4.31 -10.85 -6.40
N HIS A 116 5.41 -10.10 -6.53
CA HIS A 116 5.44 -8.84 -7.25
C HIS A 116 5.80 -9.06 -8.73
N ILE A 117 5.24 -8.23 -9.62
CA ILE A 117 5.64 -8.24 -11.02
C ILE A 117 7.17 -8.07 -11.16
N PRO A 118 7.86 -8.97 -11.89
CA PRO A 118 9.27 -8.81 -12.22
C PRO A 118 9.51 -7.53 -13.03
N TRP A 119 10.52 -6.74 -12.66
CA TRP A 119 10.84 -5.48 -13.36
C TRP A 119 10.96 -5.64 -14.88
N ARG A 120 11.57 -6.74 -15.36
CA ARG A 120 11.73 -7.03 -16.79
C ARG A 120 10.42 -7.17 -17.57
N LEU A 121 9.29 -7.42 -16.90
CA LEU A 121 7.97 -7.55 -17.51
C LEU A 121 7.18 -6.24 -17.48
N VAL A 122 7.66 -5.23 -16.74
CA VAL A 122 7.02 -3.92 -16.65
C VAL A 122 7.20 -3.18 -17.97
N GLN A 123 6.08 -2.72 -18.55
CA GLN A 123 6.09 -1.96 -19.79
C GLN A 123 6.10 -0.46 -19.53
N ALA A 124 6.95 0.28 -20.23
CA ALA A 124 7.00 1.76 -20.15
C ALA A 124 5.65 2.41 -20.45
N SER A 125 4.89 1.88 -21.42
CA SER A 125 3.53 2.33 -21.74
C SER A 125 2.55 2.15 -20.58
N SER A 126 2.71 1.08 -19.79
CA SER A 126 1.89 0.85 -18.59
C SER A 126 2.23 1.85 -17.50
N LEU A 127 3.51 2.12 -17.26
CA LEU A 127 3.95 3.14 -16.30
C LEU A 127 3.46 4.54 -16.68
N ALA A 128 3.57 4.91 -17.96
CA ALA A 128 3.05 6.18 -18.48
C ALA A 128 1.54 6.30 -18.30
N ALA A 129 0.76 5.24 -18.61
CA ALA A 129 -0.69 5.25 -18.45
C ALA A 129 -1.12 5.36 -16.97
N ILE A 130 -0.42 4.67 -16.06
CA ILE A 130 -0.65 4.76 -14.62
C ILE A 130 -0.34 6.18 -14.15
N ASN A 131 0.85 6.72 -14.46
CA ASN A 131 1.24 8.07 -14.07
C ASN A 131 0.22 9.11 -14.56
N GLN A 132 -0.16 9.04 -15.84
CA GLN A 132 -1.13 9.94 -16.44
C GLN A 132 -2.46 9.91 -15.69
N GLU A 133 -3.03 8.74 -15.42
CA GLU A 133 -4.30 8.66 -14.68
C GLU A 133 -4.17 9.19 -13.25
N LEU A 134 -3.10 8.80 -12.53
CA LEU A 134 -2.85 9.28 -11.17
C LEU A 134 -2.76 10.81 -11.12
N SER A 135 -2.10 11.42 -12.11
CA SER A 135 -1.93 12.87 -12.20
C SER A 135 -3.23 13.67 -12.42
N THR A 136 -4.35 13.00 -12.69
CA THR A 136 -5.65 13.67 -12.89
C THR A 136 -6.36 14.03 -11.58
N TYR A 137 -5.87 13.55 -10.43
CA TYR A 137 -6.45 13.79 -9.13
C TYR A 137 -5.58 14.74 -8.30
N PRO A 138 -6.15 15.76 -7.64
CA PRO A 138 -5.39 16.58 -6.69
C PRO A 138 -4.66 15.76 -5.60
N THR A 139 -5.25 14.66 -5.12
CA THR A 139 -4.62 13.79 -4.12
C THR A 139 -4.96 12.33 -4.36
N VAL A 140 -3.91 11.52 -4.52
CA VAL A 140 -3.98 10.07 -4.56
C VAL A 140 -3.50 9.52 -3.22
N PHE A 141 -4.31 8.64 -2.64
CA PHE A 141 -3.97 7.82 -1.50
C PHE A 141 -3.74 6.40 -1.98
N THR A 142 -2.76 5.70 -1.43
CA THR A 142 -2.54 4.28 -1.71
C THR A 142 -2.32 3.48 -0.44
N THR A 143 -2.96 2.33 -0.35
CA THR A 143 -2.63 1.28 0.64
C THR A 143 -1.67 0.24 0.06
N ASN A 144 -1.36 0.33 -1.23
CA ASN A 144 -0.44 -0.58 -1.89
C ASN A 144 0.97 -0.18 -1.48
N TYR A 145 1.70 -1.15 -0.91
CA TYR A 145 3.10 -0.99 -0.56
C TYR A 145 4.06 -1.42 -1.68
N ASP A 146 3.52 -1.95 -2.78
CA ASP A 146 4.30 -2.39 -3.93
C ASP A 146 5.02 -1.24 -4.65
N LEU A 147 5.79 -1.58 -5.68
CA LEU A 147 6.64 -0.63 -6.40
C LEU A 147 5.99 -0.05 -7.65
N LEU A 148 4.77 -0.45 -8.03
CA LEU A 148 4.19 -0.07 -9.30
C LEU A 148 3.92 1.43 -9.39
N ASN A 149 3.30 2.02 -8.35
CA ASN A 149 3.08 3.46 -8.29
C ASN A 149 4.40 4.24 -8.22
N TYR A 150 5.38 3.71 -7.50
CA TYR A 150 6.71 4.31 -7.38
C TYR A 150 7.43 4.34 -8.73
N TRP A 151 7.43 3.23 -9.47
CA TRP A 151 7.98 3.16 -10.82
C TRP A 151 7.24 4.07 -11.79
N ALA A 152 5.92 4.18 -11.69
CA ALA A 152 5.14 5.09 -12.52
C ALA A 152 5.54 6.56 -12.28
N ILE A 153 5.80 6.96 -11.04
CA ILE A 153 6.29 8.31 -10.71
C ILE A 153 7.71 8.53 -11.23
N GLN A 154 8.61 7.56 -11.07
CA GLN A 154 9.98 7.69 -11.60
C GLN A 154 10.00 7.83 -13.12
N HIS A 155 9.10 7.13 -13.81
CA HIS A 155 8.97 7.21 -15.26
C HIS A 155 8.62 8.63 -15.74
N GLN A 156 7.83 9.39 -14.96
CA GLN A 156 7.45 10.76 -15.27
C GLN A 156 7.31 11.62 -14.00
N ALA A 157 8.42 12.23 -13.58
CA ALA A 157 8.57 12.86 -12.26
C ALA A 157 7.90 14.24 -12.09
N ASP A 158 7.47 14.88 -13.18
CA ASP A 158 7.03 16.28 -13.13
C ASP A 158 5.61 16.46 -12.60
N ALA A 159 4.71 15.49 -12.86
CA ALA A 159 3.28 15.64 -12.62
C ALA A 159 2.83 15.30 -11.18
N ILE A 160 3.58 14.44 -10.50
CA ILE A 160 3.21 13.87 -9.19
C ILE A 160 4.33 14.13 -8.19
N SER A 161 3.97 14.61 -7.01
CA SER A 161 4.85 14.68 -5.83
C SER A 161 4.47 13.59 -4.84
N ASP A 162 5.45 12.80 -4.41
CA ASP A 162 5.32 11.84 -3.30
C ASP A 162 5.75 12.43 -1.94
N LEU A 163 6.07 13.74 -1.90
CA LEU A 163 6.55 14.48 -0.72
C LEU A 163 7.96 14.11 -0.22
N PHE A 164 8.72 13.37 -1.02
CA PHE A 164 10.11 13.02 -0.70
C PHE A 164 11.07 13.70 -1.69
N HIS A 165 11.72 14.77 -1.22
CA HIS A 165 12.53 15.67 -2.05
C HIS A 165 13.99 15.77 -1.59
N GLY A 166 14.88 16.16 -2.51
CA GLY A 166 16.31 16.37 -2.22
C GLY A 166 17.19 15.16 -2.53
N THR A 167 18.49 15.31 -2.30
CA THR A 167 19.52 14.28 -2.54
C THR A 167 19.43 13.12 -1.56
N GLU A 168 18.97 13.39 -0.34
CA GLU A 168 18.58 12.41 0.67
C GLU A 168 17.07 12.56 0.89
N PRO A 169 16.24 11.91 0.07
CA PRO A 169 14.83 12.25 -0.01
C PRO A 169 14.12 11.86 1.29
N SER A 170 13.89 12.86 2.13
CA SER A 170 13.22 12.76 3.42
C SER A 170 11.83 13.39 3.31
N PHE A 171 10.92 12.94 4.16
CA PHE A 171 9.60 13.54 4.25
C PHE A 171 9.72 14.92 4.90
N ASP A 172 9.19 15.94 4.22
CA ASP A 172 9.17 17.31 4.72
C ASP A 172 7.75 17.90 4.64
N LEU A 173 7.17 18.15 5.81
CA LEU A 173 5.84 18.76 5.96
C LEU A 173 5.77 20.20 5.43
N SER A 174 6.90 20.89 5.35
CA SER A 174 6.97 22.27 4.87
C SER A 174 7.03 22.36 3.34
N ALA A 175 7.25 21.24 2.66
CA ALA A 175 7.32 21.19 1.21
C ALA A 175 5.97 21.55 0.58
N SER A 176 5.94 22.67 -0.14
CA SER A 176 4.78 23.05 -0.93
C SER A 176 4.63 22.13 -2.13
N THR A 177 3.45 21.53 -2.28
CA THR A 177 3.06 20.83 -3.52
C THR A 177 2.03 21.61 -4.31
N ALA A 178 2.06 22.94 -4.22
CA ALA A 178 1.24 23.77 -5.09
C ALA A 178 1.45 23.30 -6.54
N ASP A 179 0.36 23.05 -7.25
CA ASP A 179 0.29 22.68 -8.67
C ASP A 179 0.68 21.23 -9.05
N LYS A 180 0.96 20.34 -8.10
CA LYS A 180 1.20 18.90 -8.38
C LYS A 180 0.18 17.99 -7.71
N THR A 181 -0.09 16.86 -8.36
CA THR A 181 -0.80 15.73 -7.71
C THR A 181 0.03 15.23 -6.54
N ARG A 182 -0.59 15.01 -5.38
CA ARG A 182 0.08 14.39 -4.22
C ARG A 182 -0.18 12.88 -4.22
N LEU A 183 0.85 12.04 -4.16
CA LEU A 183 0.70 10.60 -3.87
C LEU A 183 1.09 10.32 -2.41
N LEU A 184 0.14 9.80 -1.64
CA LEU A 184 0.25 9.57 -0.20
C LEU A 184 0.14 8.07 0.11
N TYR A 185 1.22 7.47 0.61
CA TYR A 185 1.28 6.04 0.93
C TYR A 185 0.79 5.78 2.36
N LEU A 186 -0.51 5.53 2.52
CA LEU A 186 -1.17 5.29 3.82
C LEU A 186 -0.57 4.10 4.57
N HIS A 187 -0.16 3.07 3.83
CA HIS A 187 0.47 1.86 4.35
C HIS A 187 1.96 1.81 4.01
N GLY A 188 2.58 2.97 3.74
CA GLY A 188 3.97 3.04 3.33
C GLY A 188 4.24 2.32 2.00
N GLY A 189 5.50 1.96 1.78
CA GLY A 189 5.92 1.35 0.53
C GLY A 189 7.29 0.73 0.65
N LEU A 190 7.55 -0.25 -0.22
CA LEU A 190 8.84 -0.96 -0.25
C LEU A 190 10.01 -0.03 -0.57
N HIS A 191 9.79 1.16 -1.12
CA HIS A 191 10.81 2.17 -1.37
C HIS A 191 11.01 3.13 -0.18
N LEU A 192 10.26 2.97 0.92
CA LEU A 192 10.29 3.86 2.09
C LEU A 192 10.95 3.16 3.27
N VAL A 193 11.62 3.94 4.11
CA VAL A 193 12.31 3.50 5.33
C VAL A 193 11.95 4.43 6.47
N ARG A 194 11.73 3.85 7.66
CA ARG A 194 11.53 4.61 8.88
C ARG A 194 12.86 4.77 9.62
N ASN A 195 13.22 6.01 9.91
CA ASN A 195 14.34 6.35 10.78
C ASN A 195 13.98 6.11 12.25
N GLN A 196 14.99 6.14 13.12
CA GLN A 196 14.80 5.85 14.55
C GLN A 196 14.02 6.93 15.30
N ASP A 197 14.08 8.17 14.81
CA ASP A 197 13.36 9.33 15.33
C ASP A 197 11.89 9.37 14.84
N GLY A 198 11.45 8.39 14.06
CA GLY A 198 10.11 8.29 13.50
C GLY A 198 9.95 8.96 12.14
N THR A 199 10.98 9.66 11.65
CA THR A 199 10.98 10.30 10.32
C THR A 199 11.01 9.28 9.20
N ALA A 200 10.40 9.59 8.05
CA ALA A 200 10.46 8.75 6.87
C ALA A 200 11.46 9.27 5.84
N ARG A 201 12.14 8.34 5.17
CA ARG A 201 12.97 8.63 3.99
C ARG A 201 12.70 7.62 2.88
N LYS A 202 12.95 8.05 1.65
CA LYS A 202 12.83 7.24 0.44
C LYS A 202 14.20 6.70 0.04
N LEU A 203 14.23 5.46 -0.44
CA LEU A 203 15.42 4.87 -1.04
C LEU A 203 15.52 5.32 -2.50
N THR A 204 16.71 5.77 -2.88
CA THR A 204 17.08 6.14 -4.24
C THR A 204 17.83 4.96 -4.86
N SER A 205 17.08 4.02 -5.43
CA SER A 205 17.63 2.90 -6.18
C SER A 205 17.05 2.90 -7.60
N THR A 206 17.81 2.33 -8.54
CA THR A 206 17.34 2.15 -9.91
C THR A 206 16.22 1.11 -9.95
N GLU A 207 15.33 1.25 -10.93
CA GLU A 207 14.02 0.60 -10.98
C GLU A 207 14.05 -0.92 -10.72
N GLY A 208 15.06 -1.63 -11.24
CA GLY A 208 15.23 -3.08 -11.07
C GLY A 208 16.07 -3.54 -9.87
N THR A 209 16.74 -2.63 -9.15
CA THR A 209 17.66 -3.02 -8.06
C THR A 209 17.14 -2.70 -6.67
N LEU A 210 16.00 -2.00 -6.53
CA LEU A 210 15.50 -1.58 -5.23
C LEU A 210 15.23 -2.77 -4.29
N LEU A 211 14.52 -3.79 -4.76
CA LEU A 211 14.26 -5.00 -3.95
C LEU A 211 15.56 -5.78 -3.64
N GLY A 212 16.47 -5.90 -4.63
CA GLY A 212 17.80 -6.48 -4.44
C GLY A 212 18.70 -5.67 -3.49
N SER A 213 18.54 -4.35 -3.44
CA SER A 213 19.30 -3.47 -2.56
C SER A 213 18.96 -3.71 -1.09
N PHE A 214 17.74 -4.17 -0.79
CA PHE A 214 17.38 -4.63 0.55
C PHE A 214 18.13 -5.91 0.96
N ALA A 215 18.43 -6.80 0.01
CA ALA A 215 19.10 -8.08 0.26
C ALA A 215 20.63 -7.93 0.41
N ILE A 216 21.24 -7.00 -0.33
CA ILE A 216 22.70 -6.86 -0.43
C ILE A 216 23.31 -5.96 0.68
N ASN A 217 22.48 -5.29 1.48
CA ASN A 217 22.91 -4.36 2.54
C ASN A 217 23.52 -5.07 3.78
N ASN A 218 24.71 -5.65 3.60
CA ASN A 218 25.58 -6.25 4.62
C ASN A 218 26.64 -5.28 5.18
N THR A 219 26.67 -4.04 4.72
CA THR A 219 27.59 -3.01 5.23
C THR A 219 27.10 -2.43 6.55
N ILE A 220 28.02 -2.22 7.50
CA ILE A 220 27.70 -1.74 8.87
C ILE A 220 26.96 -0.39 8.89
N LYS A 221 27.01 0.39 7.81
CA LYS A 221 26.27 1.66 7.64
C LYS A 221 24.80 1.49 7.20
N THR A 222 24.41 0.34 6.63
CA THR A 222 23.05 0.05 6.12
C THR A 222 22.30 -0.99 6.97
N LEU A 223 22.86 -1.33 8.13
CA LEU A 223 22.24 -2.10 9.21
C LEU A 223 20.92 -1.50 9.72
N ASP A 224 20.59 -0.28 9.34
CA ASP A 224 19.53 0.53 9.94
C ASP A 224 18.21 0.56 9.17
N ASP A 225 18.12 -0.02 7.97
CA ASP A 225 16.94 0.20 7.13
C ASP A 225 15.91 -0.91 7.32
N VAL A 226 14.85 -0.55 8.07
CA VAL A 226 13.60 -1.30 8.14
C VAL A 226 12.65 -0.66 7.12
N PRO A 227 12.17 -1.41 6.13
CA PRO A 227 11.16 -0.90 5.20
C PRO A 227 9.94 -0.39 5.98
N LEU A 228 9.46 0.80 5.63
CA LEU A 228 8.26 1.39 6.21
C LEU A 228 7.06 0.96 5.37
N PHE A 229 6.39 -0.10 5.80
CA PHE A 229 5.17 -0.56 5.16
C PHE A 229 4.28 -1.36 6.10
N VAL A 230 2.97 -1.26 5.86
CA VAL A 230 1.92 -1.89 6.64
C VAL A 230 1.29 -2.98 5.78
N SER A 231 1.78 -4.21 5.91
CA SER A 231 1.21 -5.35 5.18
C SER A 231 0.06 -6.00 5.95
N GLU A 232 0.37 -6.63 7.07
CA GLU A 232 -0.52 -7.55 7.76
C GLU A 232 -0.82 -7.18 9.21
N GLY A 233 -1.77 -7.91 9.79
CA GLY A 233 -2.17 -7.79 11.19
C GLY A 233 -3.58 -7.25 11.35
N SER A 234 -3.97 -7.10 12.62
CA SER A 234 -5.23 -6.47 13.00
C SER A 234 -5.26 -5.00 12.55
N SER A 235 -6.45 -4.41 12.43
CA SER A 235 -6.56 -2.99 12.09
C SER A 235 -5.90 -2.10 13.15
N GLU A 236 -5.93 -2.55 14.40
CA GLU A 236 -5.30 -1.92 15.55
C GLU A 236 -3.77 -1.93 15.41
N ASP A 237 -3.18 -3.05 14.98
CA ASP A 237 -1.73 -3.13 14.78
C ASP A 237 -1.26 -2.29 13.59
N LYS A 238 -2.03 -2.29 12.49
CA LYS A 238 -1.80 -1.39 11.37
C LYS A 238 -1.82 0.08 11.82
N LEU A 239 -2.82 0.45 12.63
CA LEU A 239 -2.94 1.81 13.15
C LEU A 239 -1.81 2.19 14.13
N LYS A 240 -1.32 1.25 14.95
CA LYS A 240 -0.12 1.48 15.79
C LYS A 240 1.10 1.80 14.93
N THR A 241 1.30 1.04 13.85
CA THR A 241 2.39 1.28 12.92
C THR A 241 2.27 2.65 12.24
N ILE A 242 1.07 2.99 11.74
CA ILE A 242 0.78 4.32 11.16
C ILE A 242 1.15 5.44 12.14
N ARG A 243 0.73 5.34 13.40
CA ARG A 243 0.99 6.34 14.45
C ARG A 243 2.45 6.45 14.87
N SER A 244 3.28 5.47 14.51
CA SER A 244 4.71 5.45 14.85
C SER A 244 5.60 6.14 13.80
N SER A 245 5.02 6.59 12.68
CA SER A 245 5.71 7.32 11.62
C SER A 245 5.04 8.67 11.40
N ASP A 246 5.84 9.73 11.31
CA ASP A 246 5.36 11.07 11.00
C ASP A 246 4.66 11.14 9.64
N TYR A 247 5.23 10.50 8.63
CA TYR A 247 4.71 10.43 7.27
C TYR A 247 3.41 9.65 7.20
N LEU A 248 3.36 8.44 7.75
CA LEU A 248 2.12 7.64 7.71
C LEU A 248 1.00 8.34 8.50
N SER A 249 1.33 8.94 9.65
CA SER A 249 0.38 9.73 10.43
C SER A 249 -0.14 10.92 9.64
N PHE A 250 0.74 11.64 8.93
CA PHE A 250 0.34 12.72 8.03
C PHE A 250 -0.58 12.23 6.92
N CYS A 251 -0.23 11.14 6.22
CA CYS A 251 -1.07 10.58 5.16
C CYS A 251 -2.47 10.20 5.69
N TYR A 252 -2.53 9.60 6.87
CA TYR A 252 -3.79 9.24 7.53
C TYR A 252 -4.62 10.47 7.90
N ASP A 253 -3.99 11.53 8.42
CA ASP A 253 -4.64 12.81 8.70
C ASP A 253 -5.14 13.52 7.43
N GLN A 254 -4.43 13.41 6.31
CA GLN A 254 -4.93 13.90 5.02
C GLN A 254 -6.19 13.13 4.57
N LEU A 255 -6.24 11.81 4.79
CA LEU A 255 -7.42 11.00 4.46
C LEU A 255 -8.63 11.38 5.33
N LEU A 256 -8.40 11.66 6.61
CA LEU A 256 -9.43 12.16 7.55
C LEU A 256 -10.06 13.49 7.10
N LYS A 257 -9.41 14.23 6.21
CA LYS A 257 -9.85 15.54 5.70
C LYS A 257 -10.42 15.47 4.28
N GLN A 258 -10.51 14.28 3.68
CA GLN A 258 -10.98 14.10 2.30
C GLN A 258 -12.53 14.16 2.21
N SER A 259 -13.09 15.37 2.33
CA SER A 259 -14.55 15.60 2.37
C SER A 259 -15.21 15.82 1.00
N ASN A 260 -14.42 15.95 -0.07
CA ASN A 260 -14.91 16.13 -1.44
C ASN A 260 -15.09 14.76 -2.14
N ALA A 261 -15.48 14.76 -3.41
CA ALA A 261 -15.70 13.52 -4.15
C ALA A 261 -14.41 12.67 -4.21
N LEU A 262 -14.55 11.38 -3.91
CA LEU A 262 -13.48 10.39 -3.80
C LEU A 262 -13.76 9.17 -4.68
N CYS A 263 -12.80 8.80 -5.53
CA CYS A 263 -12.78 7.52 -6.22
C CYS A 263 -12.08 6.49 -5.33
N ILE A 264 -12.65 5.29 -5.20
CA ILE A 264 -12.02 4.15 -4.53
C ILE A 264 -11.82 3.06 -5.58
N PHE A 265 -10.57 2.78 -5.91
CA PHE A 265 -10.21 1.83 -6.95
C PHE A 265 -9.47 0.63 -6.38
N GLY A 266 -10.07 -0.56 -6.49
CA GLY A 266 -9.40 -1.82 -6.15
C GLY A 266 -9.17 -2.04 -4.64
N HIS A 267 -9.85 -1.29 -3.77
CA HIS A 267 -9.73 -1.41 -2.32
C HIS A 267 -10.95 -2.10 -1.72
N SER A 268 -10.76 -3.20 -0.99
CA SER A 268 -11.87 -4.01 -0.45
C SER A 268 -12.60 -3.40 0.74
N LEU A 269 -11.96 -2.45 1.45
CA LEU A 269 -12.46 -1.88 2.71
C LEU A 269 -12.85 -2.99 3.70
N GLY A 270 -12.03 -4.04 3.74
CA GLY A 270 -12.22 -5.20 4.60
C GLY A 270 -11.93 -4.90 6.07
N LYS A 271 -12.18 -5.89 6.93
CA LYS A 271 -12.02 -5.77 8.39
C LYS A 271 -10.60 -5.39 8.82
N GLN A 272 -9.59 -5.90 8.12
CA GLN A 272 -8.19 -5.59 8.36
C GLN A 272 -7.87 -4.10 8.15
N ASP A 273 -8.62 -3.41 7.27
CA ASP A 273 -8.45 -1.99 6.96
C ASP A 273 -9.57 -1.12 7.56
N ALA A 274 -10.15 -1.56 8.67
CA ALA A 274 -11.17 -0.80 9.41
C ALA A 274 -10.71 0.61 9.82
N HIS A 275 -9.42 0.85 10.03
CA HIS A 275 -8.87 2.20 10.26
C HIS A 275 -9.02 3.12 9.03
N ILE A 276 -8.95 2.59 7.80
CA ILE A 276 -9.24 3.34 6.56
C ILE A 276 -10.72 3.64 6.47
N VAL A 277 -11.59 2.66 6.74
CA VAL A 277 -13.04 2.86 6.82
C VAL A 277 -13.39 3.93 7.85
N HIS A 278 -12.77 3.89 9.02
CA HIS A 278 -12.94 4.90 10.05
C HIS A 278 -12.58 6.29 9.52
N ALA A 279 -11.42 6.45 8.88
CA ALA A 279 -11.00 7.73 8.33
C ALA A 279 -12.00 8.27 7.29
N LEU A 280 -12.45 7.44 6.35
CA LEU A 280 -13.42 7.82 5.33
C LEU A 280 -14.78 8.23 5.94
N ARG A 281 -15.25 7.51 6.97
CA ARG A 281 -16.50 7.83 7.66
C ARG A 281 -16.41 9.14 8.45
N GLN A 282 -15.24 9.48 9.00
CA GLN A 282 -15.01 10.76 9.67
C GLN A 282 -14.89 11.91 8.67
N ALA A 283 -14.19 11.69 7.55
CA ALA A 283 -14.01 12.68 6.49
C ALA A 283 -15.34 13.09 5.83
N LYS A 284 -16.34 12.19 5.81
CA LYS A 284 -17.67 12.39 5.23
C LYS A 284 -17.59 12.97 3.81
N PRO A 285 -16.94 12.26 2.87
CA PRO A 285 -16.92 12.68 1.47
C PRO A 285 -18.34 12.88 0.95
N LYS A 286 -18.55 13.93 0.14
CA LYS A 286 -19.85 14.21 -0.50
C LYS A 286 -20.31 13.08 -1.41
N THR A 287 -19.38 12.53 -2.20
CA THR A 287 -19.60 11.44 -3.15
C THR A 287 -18.46 10.44 -3.05
N VAL A 288 -18.78 9.15 -3.04
CA VAL A 288 -17.81 8.06 -3.13
C VAL A 288 -18.17 7.19 -4.31
N ALA A 289 -17.27 7.08 -5.28
CA ALA A 289 -17.40 6.15 -6.39
C ALA A 289 -16.48 4.95 -6.16
N VAL A 290 -17.04 3.74 -6.12
CA VAL A 290 -16.28 2.51 -5.84
C VAL A 290 -16.21 1.65 -7.09
N SER A 291 -14.99 1.23 -7.44
CA SER A 291 -14.77 0.30 -8.56
C SER A 291 -15.20 -1.11 -8.18
N ILE A 292 -15.93 -1.77 -9.08
CA ILE A 292 -16.33 -3.17 -8.95
C ILE A 292 -15.87 -3.92 -10.19
N TYR A 293 -15.14 -5.02 -9.97
CA TYR A 293 -14.79 -5.94 -11.05
C TYR A 293 -16.05 -6.73 -11.47
N PRO A 294 -16.49 -6.67 -12.76
CA PRO A 294 -17.78 -7.19 -13.20
C PRO A 294 -17.74 -8.72 -13.40
N ARG A 295 -17.50 -9.48 -12.32
CA ARG A 295 -17.35 -10.95 -12.38
C ARG A 295 -18.67 -11.67 -12.69
N SER A 296 -19.75 -11.27 -12.02
CA SER A 296 -21.11 -11.79 -12.23
C SER A 296 -22.13 -10.86 -11.57
N ALA A 297 -23.41 -10.97 -11.94
CA ALA A 297 -24.48 -10.19 -11.33
C ALA A 297 -24.53 -10.36 -9.80
N ALA A 298 -24.49 -11.61 -9.31
CA ALA A 298 -24.50 -11.91 -7.88
C ALA A 298 -23.29 -11.32 -7.15
N PHE A 299 -22.10 -11.33 -7.79
CA PHE A 299 -20.90 -10.72 -7.21
C PHE A 299 -21.06 -9.20 -7.10
N ILE A 300 -21.53 -8.52 -8.16
CA ILE A 300 -21.77 -7.08 -8.17
C ILE A 300 -22.72 -6.69 -7.05
N GLN A 301 -23.85 -7.38 -6.93
CA GLN A 301 -24.85 -7.14 -5.88
C GLN A 301 -24.27 -7.37 -4.48
N SER A 302 -23.44 -8.39 -4.30
CA SER A 302 -22.74 -8.63 -3.03
C SER A 302 -21.77 -7.50 -2.68
N GLN A 303 -21.01 -7.00 -3.66
CA GLN A 303 -20.08 -5.88 -3.45
C GLN A 303 -20.83 -4.59 -3.11
N LYS A 304 -21.90 -4.27 -3.85
CA LYS A 304 -22.74 -3.09 -3.56
C LYS A 304 -23.32 -3.13 -2.14
N ARG A 305 -23.84 -4.29 -1.70
CA ARG A 305 -24.31 -4.49 -0.31
C ARG A 305 -23.22 -4.26 0.73
N HIS A 306 -22.02 -4.78 0.48
CA HIS A 306 -20.88 -4.58 1.38
C HIS A 306 -20.54 -3.09 1.53
N TYR A 307 -20.35 -2.37 0.43
CA TYR A 307 -19.98 -0.94 0.50
C TYR A 307 -21.12 -0.06 1.02
N ALA A 308 -22.38 -0.37 0.70
CA ALA A 308 -23.52 0.33 1.28
C ALA A 308 -23.55 0.21 2.81
N LYS A 309 -23.22 -0.98 3.35
CA LYS A 309 -23.06 -1.18 4.79
C LYS A 309 -21.87 -0.40 5.35
N VAL A 310 -20.74 -0.39 4.64
CA VAL A 310 -19.54 0.37 5.05
C VAL A 310 -19.84 1.87 5.20
N PHE A 311 -20.68 2.44 4.34
CA PHE A 311 -21.06 3.86 4.35
C PHE A 311 -22.45 4.14 4.95
N GLU A 312 -23.06 3.16 5.62
CA GLU A 312 -24.38 3.34 6.23
C GLU A 312 -24.36 4.50 7.25
N GLY A 313 -25.35 5.38 7.17
CA GLY A 313 -25.52 6.53 8.07
C GLY A 313 -24.54 7.69 7.86
N THR A 314 -23.72 7.70 6.82
CA THR A 314 -22.81 8.84 6.54
C THR A 314 -23.45 9.95 5.69
N GLY A 315 -24.52 9.62 4.95
CA GLY A 315 -25.17 10.54 4.01
C GLY A 315 -24.40 10.78 2.71
N VAL A 316 -23.38 9.96 2.43
CA VAL A 316 -22.60 10.04 1.18
C VAL A 316 -23.43 9.62 -0.04
N ASP A 317 -23.24 10.30 -1.17
CA ASP A 317 -23.68 9.80 -2.47
C ASP A 317 -22.77 8.64 -2.91
N LEU A 318 -23.24 7.40 -2.73
CA LEU A 318 -22.47 6.20 -3.04
C LEU A 318 -22.76 5.72 -4.47
N ARG A 319 -21.71 5.63 -5.29
CA ARG A 319 -21.76 5.29 -6.71
C ARG A 319 -20.89 4.07 -7.02
N PHE A 320 -21.25 3.31 -8.03
CA PHE A 320 -20.57 2.06 -8.37
C PHE A 320 -20.29 1.98 -9.87
N PHE A 321 -19.03 1.77 -10.24
CA PHE A 321 -18.61 1.75 -11.64
C PHE A 321 -17.83 0.49 -12.00
N ASP A 322 -17.82 0.15 -13.29
CA ASP A 322 -17.07 -0.99 -13.81
C ASP A 322 -15.57 -0.68 -13.74
N SER A 323 -14.82 -1.47 -12.99
CA SER A 323 -13.38 -1.26 -12.84
C SER A 323 -12.64 -1.26 -14.18
N LYS A 324 -13.13 -1.98 -15.21
CA LYS A 324 -12.52 -2.05 -16.54
C LYS A 324 -12.68 -0.77 -17.37
N SER A 325 -13.62 0.10 -17.00
CA SER A 325 -13.82 1.40 -17.66
C SER A 325 -12.84 2.47 -17.16
N HIS A 326 -12.17 2.23 -16.03
CA HIS A 326 -11.16 3.11 -15.45
C HIS A 326 -9.76 2.76 -15.99
N ALA A 327 -8.91 3.76 -16.20
CA ALA A 327 -7.59 3.55 -16.80
C ALA A 327 -6.73 2.53 -16.01
N LEU A 328 -6.69 2.63 -14.68
CA LEU A 328 -6.04 1.65 -13.78
C LEU A 328 -6.58 0.21 -13.86
N GLY A 329 -7.77 -0.03 -14.41
CA GLY A 329 -8.34 -1.36 -14.61
C GLY A 329 -8.38 -1.80 -16.07
N SER A 330 -7.73 -1.04 -16.95
CA SER A 330 -7.67 -1.34 -18.38
C SER A 330 -7.04 -2.71 -18.61
N PRO A 331 -7.67 -3.61 -19.37
CA PRO A 331 -7.08 -4.91 -19.71
C PRO A 331 -5.73 -4.81 -20.43
N LYS A 332 -5.40 -3.64 -21.01
CA LYS A 332 -4.11 -3.38 -21.66
C LYS A 332 -2.93 -3.29 -20.67
N LEU A 333 -3.21 -3.06 -19.38
CA LEU A 333 -2.18 -3.04 -18.34
C LEU A 333 -1.83 -4.45 -17.84
N SER A 334 -2.68 -5.45 -18.12
CA SER A 334 -2.50 -6.81 -17.63
C SER A 334 -1.29 -7.46 -18.30
N VAL A 335 -0.36 -7.93 -17.48
CA VAL A 335 0.79 -8.73 -17.88
C VAL A 335 0.46 -10.18 -17.59
N PRO A 336 0.45 -11.08 -18.59
CA PRO A 336 0.18 -12.49 -18.36
C PRO A 336 1.30 -13.10 -17.51
N VAL A 337 0.92 -13.93 -16.55
CA VAL A 337 1.86 -14.69 -15.73
C VAL A 337 2.61 -15.68 -16.63
N GLU A 338 3.93 -15.76 -16.48
CA GLU A 338 4.73 -16.76 -17.19
C GLU A 338 4.38 -18.14 -16.66
N VAL A 339 3.99 -19.05 -17.57
CA VAL A 339 3.62 -20.44 -17.26
C VAL A 339 4.86 -21.30 -17.06
#